data_AF-A0A1I2UAM6-F1
#
_entry.id   AF-A0A1I2UAM6-F1
#
_cell.length_a   1.000
_cell.length_b   1.000
_cell.length_c   1.000
_cell.angle_alpha   90.00
_cell.angle_beta   90.00
_cell.angle_gamma   90.00
#
_symmetry.space_group_name_H-M   'P 1'
#
loop_
_entity.id
_entity.type
_entity.pdbx_description
1 polymer ?
#
loop_
_entity_poly.entity_id
_entity_poly.type
_entity_poly.pdbx_seq_one_letter_code
_entity_poly.pdbx_strand_id
1 'polypeptide(L)'
;MNAYFKLIEQFVSVYPPSYQQPLEMIVDLEKLKCESVFDIDMETGKVAGIVNHDEVVSKWNDYKVELVGRYSFLRSVDTKESVNAFIESVEKVITNEELLKTEFYGKMIFMLLFDGYLVNKPNYTAPYNIDFSSQLFQGVKFPMTLTPHIQKESPEAVIYDLKSSIPDSVKHLENIRKEYDDRFKPAIQYSFSEYNAQFYSHVLLNEGEN
;
A
#
# COMPACT_ATOMS: atom_id res chain seq x y z
N MET A 1 9.73 19.83 -6.85
CA MET A 1 10.81 19.55 -5.84
C MET A 1 11.05 18.07 -5.87
N ASN A 2 12.27 17.57 -5.68
CA ASN A 2 12.50 16.13 -5.74
C ASN A 2 12.67 15.54 -4.33
N ALA A 3 12.02 14.41 -4.08
CA ALA A 3 12.16 13.65 -2.85
C ALA A 3 12.66 12.24 -3.16
N TYR A 4 13.81 11.86 -2.60
CA TYR A 4 14.30 10.49 -2.66
C TYR A 4 13.68 9.69 -1.53
N PHE A 5 13.08 8.55 -1.88
CA PHE A 5 12.62 7.56 -0.93
C PHE A 5 13.48 6.31 -1.04
N LYS A 6 13.64 5.61 0.08
CA LYS A 6 14.27 4.28 0.13
C LYS A 6 13.72 3.50 1.31
N LEU A 7 13.33 2.26 1.05
CA LEU A 7 13.03 1.30 2.11
C LEU A 7 14.33 0.63 2.57
N ILE A 8 14.79 0.97 3.78
CA ILE A 8 16.05 0.45 4.34
C ILE A 8 15.80 -0.93 4.97
N GLU A 9 14.86 -1.00 5.91
CA GLU A 9 14.53 -2.20 6.66
C GLU A 9 13.03 -2.44 6.69
N GLN A 10 12.65 -3.71 6.62
CA GLN A 10 11.27 -4.14 6.79
C GLN A 10 11.28 -5.48 7.53
N PHE A 11 10.71 -5.49 8.74
CA PHE A 11 10.58 -6.69 9.54
C PHE A 11 9.21 -7.31 9.29
N VAL A 12 9.20 -8.51 8.73
CA VAL A 12 7.98 -9.24 8.41
C VAL A 12 8.07 -10.66 8.98
N SER A 13 6.98 -11.12 9.58
CA SER A 13 6.81 -12.49 9.98
C SER A 13 5.42 -12.96 9.60
N VAL A 14 5.30 -14.21 9.16
CA VAL A 14 4.01 -14.78 8.76
C VAL A 14 3.84 -16.16 9.34
N TYR A 15 2.62 -16.46 9.74
CA TYR A 15 2.18 -17.79 10.13
C TYR A 15 1.01 -18.22 9.24
N PRO A 16 1.02 -19.46 8.70
CA PRO A 16 2.05 -20.48 8.85
C PRO A 16 3.39 -20.18 8.14
N PRO A 17 4.52 -20.79 8.57
CA PRO A 17 5.85 -20.56 8.00
C PRO A 17 5.99 -20.82 6.50
N SER A 18 5.07 -21.60 5.91
CA SER A 18 5.02 -21.86 4.47
C SER A 18 4.83 -20.59 3.63
N TYR A 19 4.33 -19.49 4.20
CA TYR A 19 4.17 -18.21 3.51
C TYR A 19 5.39 -17.30 3.58
N GLN A 20 6.47 -17.72 4.26
CA GLN A 20 7.66 -16.90 4.47
C GLN A 20 8.35 -16.53 3.15
N GLN A 21 8.55 -17.49 2.24
CA GLN A 21 9.20 -17.22 0.94
C GLN A 21 8.40 -16.27 0.05
N PRO A 22 7.07 -16.44 -0.16
CA PRO A 22 6.25 -15.44 -0.85
C PRO A 22 6.33 -14.05 -0.22
N LEU A 23 6.39 -13.96 1.11
CA LEU A 23 6.49 -12.68 1.82
C LEU A 23 7.85 -12.01 1.59
N GLU A 24 8.94 -12.76 1.62
CA GLU A 24 10.29 -12.26 1.31
C GLU A 24 10.36 -11.72 -0.13
N MET A 25 9.74 -12.42 -1.09
CA MET A 25 9.62 -11.92 -2.47
C MET A 25 8.87 -10.58 -2.53
N ILE A 26 7.78 -10.43 -1.78
CA ILE A 26 7.06 -9.14 -1.72
C ILE A 26 7.96 -8.04 -1.14
N VAL A 27 8.74 -8.34 -0.08
CA VAL A 27 9.68 -7.36 0.52
C VAL A 27 10.76 -6.94 -0.47
N ASP A 28 11.34 -7.86 -1.23
CA ASP A 28 12.33 -7.54 -2.27
C ASP A 28 11.75 -6.58 -3.31
N LEU A 29 10.52 -6.84 -3.75
CA LEU A 29 9.81 -5.97 -4.70
C LEU A 29 9.53 -4.59 -4.11
N GLU A 30 9.14 -4.52 -2.84
CA GLU A 30 8.94 -3.24 -2.14
C GLU A 30 10.24 -2.45 -2.07
N LYS A 31 11.36 -3.08 -1.73
CA LYS A 31 12.68 -2.42 -1.72
C LYS A 31 13.05 -1.87 -3.10
N LEU A 32 12.85 -2.69 -4.14
CA LEU A 32 13.13 -2.31 -5.52
C LEU A 32 12.33 -1.07 -5.94
N LYS A 33 11.01 -1.09 -5.72
CA LYS A 33 10.12 0.04 -6.04
C LYS A 33 10.48 1.26 -5.22
N CYS A 34 10.72 1.09 -3.92
CA CYS A 34 10.93 2.19 -3.00
C CYS A 34 12.25 2.93 -3.21
N GLU A 35 13.18 2.49 -4.07
CA GLU A 35 14.34 3.28 -4.50
C GLU A 35 13.96 4.27 -5.62
N SER A 36 12.97 5.11 -5.34
CA SER A 36 12.37 6.05 -6.29
C SER A 36 12.67 7.50 -5.93
N VAL A 37 12.84 8.33 -6.96
CA VAL A 37 12.92 9.79 -6.88
C VAL A 37 11.58 10.35 -7.36
N PHE A 38 10.85 10.98 -6.45
CA PHE A 38 9.53 11.56 -6.74
C PHE A 38 9.65 13.04 -7.08
N ASP A 39 9.01 13.46 -8.16
CA ASP A 39 8.75 14.88 -8.41
C ASP A 39 7.49 15.29 -7.65
N ILE A 40 7.61 16.35 -6.86
CA ILE A 40 6.58 16.86 -5.96
C ILE A 40 6.01 18.14 -6.53
N ASP A 41 4.68 18.12 -6.73
CA ASP A 41 3.88 19.29 -7.00
C ASP A 41 3.90 20.22 -5.79
N MET A 42 4.47 21.41 -5.94
CA MET A 42 4.63 22.37 -4.85
C MET A 42 3.32 23.07 -4.44
N GLU A 43 2.26 22.97 -5.24
CA GLU A 43 0.93 23.52 -4.89
C GLU A 43 0.13 22.55 -4.01
N THR A 44 0.31 21.24 -4.24
CA THR A 44 -0.46 20.20 -3.55
C THR A 44 0.34 19.39 -2.54
N GLY A 45 1.67 19.33 -2.67
CA GLY A 45 2.56 18.43 -1.93
C GLY A 45 2.52 16.98 -2.41
N LYS A 46 1.76 16.70 -3.48
CA LYS A 46 1.58 15.34 -4.01
C LYS A 46 2.66 14.96 -5.02
N VAL A 47 2.86 13.66 -5.20
CA VAL A 47 3.73 13.10 -6.23
C VAL A 47 3.13 13.37 -7.60
N ALA A 48 3.77 14.24 -8.37
CA ALA A 48 3.45 14.53 -9.76
C ALA A 48 4.01 13.45 -10.70
N GLY A 49 5.17 12.88 -10.39
CA GLY A 49 5.84 11.87 -11.22
C GLY A 49 6.94 11.11 -10.49
N ILE A 50 7.46 10.07 -11.14
CA ILE A 50 8.63 9.28 -10.71
C ILE A 50 9.77 9.58 -11.67
N VAL A 51 10.70 10.44 -11.25
CA VAL A 51 11.79 10.96 -12.09
C VAL A 51 12.68 9.85 -12.63
N ASN A 52 12.93 8.81 -11.83
CA ASN A 52 13.76 7.67 -12.21
C ASN A 52 12.96 6.42 -12.59
N HIS A 53 11.75 6.58 -13.16
CA HIS A 53 10.89 5.45 -13.51
C HIS A 53 11.57 4.42 -14.43
N ASP A 54 12.32 4.87 -15.43
CA ASP A 54 13.09 3.99 -16.33
C ASP A 54 14.13 3.13 -15.58
N GLU A 55 14.76 3.68 -14.53
CA GLU A 55 15.71 2.94 -13.70
C GLU A 55 15.00 1.87 -12.86
N VAL A 56 13.82 2.18 -12.32
CA VAL A 56 12.98 1.22 -11.57
C VAL A 56 12.56 0.08 -12.49
N VAL A 57 12.15 0.38 -13.73
CA VAL A 57 11.82 -0.62 -14.74
C VAL A 57 13.04 -1.48 -15.11
N SER A 58 14.22 -0.89 -15.26
CA SER A 58 15.46 -1.63 -15.52
C SER A 58 15.78 -2.60 -14.38
N LYS A 59 15.74 -2.13 -13.12
CA LYS A 59 15.97 -2.99 -11.94
C LYS A 59 14.96 -4.14 -11.87
N TRP A 60 13.70 -3.88 -12.21
CA TRP A 60 12.68 -4.93 -12.28
C TRP A 60 13.02 -5.99 -13.33
N ASN A 61 13.47 -5.58 -14.52
CA ASN A 61 13.87 -6.53 -15.56
C ASN A 61 15.02 -7.43 -15.10
N ASP A 62 16.03 -6.87 -14.42
CA ASP A 62 17.14 -7.64 -13.85
C ASP A 62 16.64 -8.62 -12.78
N TYR A 63 15.82 -8.14 -11.83
CA TYR A 63 15.24 -8.97 -10.77
C TYR A 63 14.35 -10.09 -11.33
N LYS A 64 13.57 -9.82 -12.37
CA LYS A 64 12.68 -10.79 -13.04
C LYS A 64 13.48 -11.97 -13.61
N VAL A 65 14.64 -11.71 -14.21
CA VAL A 65 15.53 -12.78 -14.72
C VAL A 65 15.99 -13.70 -13.58
N GLU A 66 16.41 -13.13 -12.46
CA GLU A 66 16.82 -13.91 -11.27
C GLU A 66 15.65 -14.69 -10.66
N LEU A 67 14.47 -14.07 -10.59
CA LEU A 67 13.25 -14.68 -10.05
C LEU A 67 12.84 -15.91 -10.85
N VAL A 68 12.78 -15.80 -12.18
CA VAL A 68 12.48 -16.92 -13.07
C VAL A 68 13.54 -18.02 -12.94
N GLY A 69 14.81 -17.65 -12.80
CA GLY A 69 15.89 -18.59 -12.50
C GLY A 69 15.66 -19.38 -11.22
N ARG A 70 15.31 -18.69 -10.12
CA ARG A 70 15.00 -19.30 -8.82
C ARG A 70 13.83 -20.26 -8.90
N TYR A 71 12.78 -19.98 -9.66
CA TYR A 71 11.58 -20.83 -9.72
C TYR A 71 11.56 -21.87 -10.85
N SER A 72 12.62 -21.92 -11.67
CA SER A 72 12.75 -22.87 -12.79
C SER A 72 12.64 -24.36 -12.37
N PHE A 73 12.96 -24.68 -11.11
CA PHE A 73 12.89 -26.04 -10.56
C PHE A 73 11.47 -26.52 -10.22
N LEU A 74 10.48 -25.62 -10.17
CA LEU A 74 9.09 -25.98 -9.86
C LEU A 74 8.56 -26.93 -10.95
N ARG A 75 8.06 -28.11 -10.56
CA ARG A 75 7.64 -29.16 -11.51
C ARG A 75 6.14 -29.15 -11.79
N SER A 76 5.33 -28.60 -10.90
CA SER A 76 3.89 -28.46 -11.07
C SER A 76 3.56 -27.34 -12.06
N VAL A 77 2.67 -27.64 -13.00
CA VAL A 77 2.18 -26.68 -14.01
C VAL A 77 1.41 -25.55 -13.33
N ASP A 78 0.48 -25.88 -12.43
CA ASP A 78 -0.37 -24.91 -11.71
C ASP A 78 0.43 -23.88 -10.91
N THR A 79 1.53 -24.31 -10.27
CA THR A 79 2.40 -23.41 -9.49
C THR A 79 3.21 -22.49 -10.40
N LYS A 80 3.67 -22.99 -11.55
CA LYS A 80 4.35 -22.17 -12.55
C LYS A 80 3.42 -21.11 -13.15
N GLU A 81 2.19 -21.49 -13.48
CA GLU A 81 1.18 -20.54 -13.96
C GLU A 81 0.88 -19.46 -12.92
N SER A 82 0.73 -19.83 -11.66
CA SER A 82 0.50 -18.87 -10.57
C SER A 82 1.67 -17.87 -10.40
N VAL A 83 2.92 -18.35 -10.49
CA VAL A 83 4.11 -17.49 -10.42
C VAL A 83 4.18 -16.56 -11.64
N ASN A 84 3.91 -17.06 -12.84
CA ASN A 84 3.88 -16.24 -14.05
C ASN A 84 2.80 -15.16 -13.97
N ALA A 85 1.58 -15.50 -13.55
CA ALA A 85 0.50 -14.55 -13.36
C ALA A 85 0.86 -13.47 -12.33
N PHE A 86 1.57 -13.84 -11.26
CA PHE A 86 2.11 -12.88 -10.31
C PHE A 86 3.13 -11.94 -10.95
N ILE A 87 4.12 -12.48 -11.69
CA ILE A 87 5.15 -11.69 -12.38
C ILE A 87 4.50 -10.72 -13.37
N GLU A 88 3.54 -11.17 -14.17
CA GLU A 88 2.81 -10.33 -15.12
C GLU A 88 2.02 -9.22 -14.41
N SER A 89 1.39 -9.53 -13.28
CA SER A 89 0.68 -8.53 -12.48
C SER A 89 1.62 -7.46 -11.94
N VAL A 90 2.80 -7.85 -11.44
CA VAL A 90 3.82 -6.91 -10.94
C VAL A 90 4.38 -6.07 -12.07
N GLU A 91 4.71 -6.70 -13.21
CA GLU A 91 5.23 -6.04 -14.40
C GLU A 91 4.27 -4.97 -14.92
N LYS A 92 2.97 -5.27 -14.97
CA LYS A 92 1.95 -4.32 -15.40
C LYS A 92 1.93 -3.05 -14.54
N VAL A 93 2.16 -3.19 -13.22
CA VAL A 93 2.19 -2.04 -12.31
C VAL A 93 3.51 -1.29 -12.45
N ILE A 94 4.66 -1.99 -12.41
CA ILE A 94 5.98 -1.34 -12.45
C ILE A 94 6.22 -0.61 -13.77
N THR A 95 5.80 -1.16 -14.90
CA THR A 95 6.03 -0.55 -16.23
C THR A 95 5.08 0.61 -16.55
N ASN A 96 4.06 0.84 -15.72
CA ASN A 96 3.12 1.95 -15.89
C ASN A 96 3.26 2.92 -14.72
N GLU A 97 3.86 4.09 -14.97
CA GLU A 97 4.15 5.09 -13.95
C GLU A 97 2.91 5.49 -13.13
N GLU A 98 1.75 5.67 -13.77
CA GLU A 98 0.51 6.05 -13.10
C GLU A 98 -0.03 4.95 -12.19
N LEU A 99 0.08 3.68 -12.60
CA LEU A 99 -0.27 2.55 -11.75
C LEU A 99 0.70 2.42 -10.58
N LEU A 100 2.00 2.60 -10.81
CA LEU A 100 3.02 2.58 -9.76
C LEU A 100 2.81 3.72 -8.74
N LYS A 101 2.52 4.94 -9.22
CA LYS A 101 2.12 6.07 -8.37
C LYS A 101 0.87 5.76 -7.55
N THR A 102 -0.14 5.17 -8.17
CA THR A 102 -1.36 4.73 -7.49
C THR A 102 -1.04 3.69 -6.40
N GLU A 103 -0.11 2.77 -6.68
CA GLU A 103 0.34 1.77 -5.72
C GLU A 103 1.08 2.41 -4.53
N PHE A 104 1.92 3.42 -4.77
CA PHE A 104 2.54 4.20 -3.70
C PHE A 104 1.50 4.90 -2.84
N TYR A 105 0.50 5.54 -3.43
CA TYR A 105 -0.61 6.14 -2.68
C TYR A 105 -1.54 5.13 -1.99
N GLY A 106 -1.45 3.84 -2.33
CA GLY A 106 -2.01 2.76 -1.53
C GLY A 106 -1.27 2.53 -0.20
N LYS A 107 -0.05 3.06 -0.05
CA LYS A 107 0.76 2.96 1.17
C LYS A 107 0.53 4.18 2.04
N MET A 108 0.25 3.95 3.33
CA MET A 108 -0.09 5.00 4.28
C MET A 108 0.98 6.10 4.35
N ILE A 109 2.27 5.76 4.32
CA ILE A 109 3.34 6.75 4.41
C ILE A 109 3.26 7.81 3.29
N PHE A 110 2.85 7.42 2.08
CA PHE A 110 2.70 8.37 0.97
C PHE A 110 1.48 9.26 1.13
N MET A 111 0.37 8.71 1.62
CA MET A 111 -0.83 9.49 1.92
C MET A 111 -0.61 10.53 3.01
N LEU A 112 0.39 10.32 3.88
CA LEU A 112 0.66 11.18 5.01
C LEU A 112 1.75 12.21 4.73
N LEU A 113 2.84 11.77 4.10
CA LEU A 113 4.00 12.63 3.90
C LEU A 113 3.97 13.36 2.59
N PHE A 114 3.33 12.82 1.56
CA PHE A 114 3.30 13.41 0.22
C PHE A 114 1.92 14.04 -0.04
N ASP A 115 1.59 15.02 0.81
CA ASP A 115 0.40 15.87 0.74
C ASP A 115 0.72 17.24 1.36
N GLY A 116 -0.31 18.02 1.73
CA GLY A 116 -0.19 19.39 2.22
C GLY A 116 0.81 19.63 3.36
N TYR A 117 1.13 18.61 4.18
CA TYR A 117 2.19 18.72 5.19
C TYR A 117 3.54 19.09 4.57
N LEU A 118 3.93 18.42 3.48
CA LEU A 118 5.24 18.58 2.83
C LEU A 118 5.50 20.00 2.31
N VAL A 119 4.42 20.70 1.94
CA VAL A 119 4.47 22.04 1.34
C VAL A 119 3.91 23.11 2.28
N ASN A 120 3.72 22.80 3.57
CA ASN A 120 3.17 23.70 4.58
C ASN A 120 1.81 24.32 4.18
N LYS A 121 0.95 23.53 3.51
CA LYS A 121 -0.35 24.00 3.06
C LYS A 121 -1.25 24.32 4.26
N PRO A 122 -1.98 25.44 4.28
CA PRO A 122 -2.92 25.71 5.36
C PRO A 122 -3.96 24.58 5.48
N ASN A 123 -4.26 24.18 6.72
CA ASN A 123 -5.23 23.13 7.07
C ASN A 123 -4.90 21.73 6.51
N TYR A 124 -3.64 21.34 6.42
CA TYR A 124 -3.24 19.98 6.00
C TYR A 124 -3.76 18.86 6.93
N THR A 125 -4.34 19.20 8.09
CA THR A 125 -5.00 18.26 9.01
C THR A 125 -6.51 18.11 8.79
N ALA A 126 -7.08 18.75 7.76
CA ALA A 126 -8.50 18.64 7.48
C ALA A 126 -8.89 17.20 7.07
N PRO A 127 -10.05 16.68 7.52
CA PRO A 127 -10.54 15.39 7.07
C PRO A 127 -10.81 15.36 5.56
N TYR A 128 -10.53 14.22 4.92
CA TYR A 128 -10.77 14.01 3.50
C TYR A 128 -11.28 12.60 3.22
N ASN A 129 -11.94 12.41 2.07
CA ASN A 129 -12.53 11.13 1.68
C ASN A 129 -11.69 10.43 0.62
N ILE A 130 -11.60 9.11 0.72
CA ILE A 130 -11.02 8.23 -0.30
C ILE A 130 -12.03 7.17 -0.73
N ASP A 131 -11.86 6.61 -1.92
CA ASP A 131 -12.56 5.39 -2.34
C ASP A 131 -11.75 4.17 -1.90
N PHE A 132 -12.17 3.52 -0.82
CA PHE A 132 -11.45 2.40 -0.22
C PHE A 132 -11.92 1.07 -0.81
N SER A 133 -10.97 0.25 -1.28
CA SER A 133 -11.25 -1.10 -1.76
C SER A 133 -11.12 -2.12 -0.62
N SER A 134 -12.17 -2.91 -0.37
CA SER A 134 -12.15 -3.91 0.69
C SER A 134 -11.08 -4.97 0.45
N GLN A 135 -10.31 -5.28 1.50
CA GLN A 135 -9.34 -6.36 1.48
C GLN A 135 -9.96 -7.75 1.69
N LEU A 136 -11.16 -7.82 2.29
CA LEU A 136 -11.85 -9.09 2.57
C LEU A 136 -12.83 -9.47 1.46
N PHE A 137 -13.49 -8.48 0.86
CA PHE A 137 -14.58 -8.68 -0.10
C PHE A 137 -14.18 -8.14 -1.47
N GLN A 138 -13.88 -9.04 -2.40
CA GLN A 138 -13.42 -8.66 -3.73
C GLN A 138 -14.46 -7.80 -4.47
N GLY A 139 -13.99 -6.76 -5.16
CA GLY A 139 -14.85 -5.85 -5.94
C GLY A 139 -15.70 -4.89 -5.10
N VAL A 140 -15.64 -4.96 -3.77
CA VAL A 140 -16.35 -4.02 -2.89
C VAL A 140 -15.50 -2.76 -2.68
N LYS A 141 -16.06 -1.61 -3.07
CA LYS A 141 -15.48 -0.29 -2.81
C LYS A 141 -16.49 0.62 -2.11
N PHE A 142 -16.01 1.49 -1.23
CA PHE A 142 -16.86 2.41 -0.48
C PHE A 142 -16.08 3.65 -0.03
N PRO A 143 -16.79 4.77 0.19
CA PRO A 143 -16.16 5.98 0.74
C PRO A 143 -15.68 5.71 2.17
N MET A 144 -14.44 6.13 2.44
CA MET A 144 -13.85 6.13 3.78
C MET A 144 -13.33 7.54 4.08
N THR A 145 -13.64 8.04 5.28
CA THR A 145 -13.14 9.33 5.76
C THR A 145 -11.86 9.13 6.52
N LEU A 146 -10.83 9.89 6.15
CA LEU A 146 -9.54 9.94 6.81
C LEU A 146 -9.44 11.23 7.61
N THR A 147 -9.08 11.09 8.88
CA THR A 147 -8.92 12.20 9.82
C THR A 147 -7.47 12.25 10.28
N PRO A 148 -6.66 13.13 9.66
CA PRO A 148 -5.35 13.53 10.17
C PRO A 148 -5.40 14.08 11.59
N HIS A 149 -4.38 13.81 12.39
CA HIS A 149 -4.18 14.47 13.68
C HIS A 149 -2.70 14.54 14.03
N ILE A 150 -2.19 15.73 14.35
CA ILE A 150 -0.82 15.89 14.86
C ILE A 150 -0.88 15.79 16.38
N GLN A 151 -0.21 14.78 16.94
CA GLN A 151 -0.07 14.66 18.38
C GLN A 151 0.98 15.63 18.93
N LYS A 152 2.10 15.79 18.20
CA LYS A 152 3.22 16.63 18.59
C LYS A 152 3.95 17.13 17.35
N GLU A 153 4.35 18.39 17.36
CA GLU A 153 5.20 19.01 16.34
C GLU A 153 6.30 19.79 17.05
N SER A 154 7.55 19.42 16.84
CA SER A 154 8.73 20.15 17.31
C SER A 154 9.83 20.11 16.23
N PRO A 155 10.85 20.98 16.34
CA PRO A 155 11.95 21.01 15.36
C PRO A 155 12.72 19.70 15.21
N GLU A 156 12.59 18.78 16.18
CA GLU A 156 13.28 17.49 16.16
C GLU A 156 12.38 16.37 15.62
N ALA A 157 11.06 16.47 15.82
CA ALA A 157 10.16 15.42 15.43
C ALA A 157 8.69 15.86 15.31
N VAL A 158 7.99 15.22 14.38
CA VAL A 158 6.55 15.31 14.22
C VAL A 158 5.92 13.95 14.43
N ILE A 159 4.95 13.89 15.34
CA ILE A 159 4.15 12.71 15.61
C ILE A 159 2.78 12.92 15.00
N TYR A 160 2.44 12.07 14.05
CA TYR A 160 1.25 12.17 13.22
C TYR A 160 0.41 10.90 13.32
N ASP A 161 -0.90 11.08 13.51
CA ASP A 161 -1.91 10.04 13.46
C ASP A 161 -2.82 10.18 12.24
N LEU A 162 -3.22 9.04 11.68
CA LEU A 162 -4.31 8.96 10.72
C LEU A 162 -5.35 7.99 11.22
N LYS A 163 -6.57 8.47 11.47
CA LYS A 163 -7.72 7.62 11.82
C LYS A 163 -8.66 7.54 10.64
N SER A 164 -9.14 6.34 10.34
CA SER A 164 -10.19 6.16 9.36
C SER A 164 -11.53 5.78 9.98
N SER A 165 -12.60 6.17 9.29
CA SER A 165 -13.95 5.73 9.60
C SER A 165 -14.73 5.53 8.30
N ILE A 166 -15.71 4.62 8.36
CA ILE A 166 -16.66 4.40 7.28
C ILE A 166 -18.07 4.77 7.74
N PRO A 167 -18.95 5.22 6.82
CA PRO A 167 -20.34 5.47 7.14
C PRO A 167 -21.07 4.21 7.63
N ASP A 168 -22.04 4.36 8.52
CA ASP A 168 -22.86 3.22 9.00
C ASP A 168 -23.62 2.53 7.86
N SER A 169 -23.98 3.25 6.80
CA SER A 169 -24.59 2.67 5.61
C SER A 169 -23.70 1.64 4.91
N VAL A 170 -22.37 1.77 5.02
CA VAL A 170 -21.39 0.83 4.44
C VAL A 170 -21.31 -0.45 5.27
N LYS A 171 -21.45 -0.33 6.60
CA LYS A 171 -21.29 -1.44 7.55
C LYS A 171 -22.28 -2.58 7.34
N HIS A 172 -23.43 -2.28 6.72
CA HIS A 172 -24.53 -3.22 6.48
C HIS A 172 -24.88 -3.38 5.01
N LEU A 173 -23.93 -3.15 4.09
CA LEU A 173 -24.20 -3.37 2.67
C LEU A 173 -24.54 -4.84 2.38
N GLU A 174 -25.64 -5.05 1.66
CA GLU A 174 -26.15 -6.39 1.34
C GLU A 174 -25.17 -7.24 0.52
N ASN A 175 -24.40 -6.62 -0.38
CA ASN A 175 -23.36 -7.34 -1.14
C ASN A 175 -22.24 -7.88 -0.24
N ILE A 176 -21.83 -7.13 0.79
CA ILE A 176 -20.85 -7.57 1.77
C ILE A 176 -21.39 -8.75 2.58
N ARG A 177 -22.65 -8.66 3.03
CA ARG A 177 -23.32 -9.74 3.75
C ARG A 177 -23.39 -11.01 2.91
N LYS A 178 -23.74 -10.89 1.62
CA LYS A 178 -23.79 -12.02 0.70
C LYS A 178 -22.43 -12.68 0.54
N GLU A 179 -21.39 -11.89 0.26
CA GLU A 179 -20.02 -12.40 0.15
C GLU A 179 -19.52 -13.06 1.45
N TYR A 180 -19.93 -12.54 2.60
CA TYR A 180 -19.64 -13.16 3.90
C TYR A 180 -20.30 -14.53 4.05
N ASP A 181 -21.61 -14.61 3.76
CA ASP A 181 -22.40 -15.83 3.89
C ASP A 181 -21.90 -16.92 2.92
N ASP A 182 -21.44 -16.54 1.74
CA ASP A 182 -20.92 -17.48 0.72
C ASP A 182 -19.49 -17.95 1.05
N ARG A 183 -18.60 -17.05 1.48
CA ARG A 183 -17.15 -17.34 1.59
C ARG A 183 -16.68 -17.71 3.00
N PHE A 184 -17.25 -17.08 4.03
CA PHE A 184 -16.70 -17.16 5.39
C PHE A 184 -17.58 -17.98 6.32
N LYS A 185 -18.90 -17.76 6.30
CA LYS A 185 -19.87 -18.45 7.15
C LYS A 185 -19.79 -19.98 7.15
N PRO A 186 -19.53 -20.68 6.03
CA PRO A 186 -19.39 -22.14 6.04
C PRO A 186 -18.26 -22.64 6.94
N ALA A 187 -17.17 -21.86 7.03
CA ALA A 187 -16.00 -22.20 7.84
C ALA A 187 -16.13 -21.74 9.30
N ILE A 188 -16.61 -20.51 9.52
CA ILE A 188 -16.65 -19.90 10.86
C ILE A 188 -17.96 -20.17 11.62
N GLN A 189 -19.04 -20.52 10.92
CA GLN A 189 -20.36 -20.85 11.48
C GLN A 189 -21.04 -19.75 12.31
N TYR A 190 -20.64 -18.50 12.13
CA TYR A 190 -21.28 -17.33 12.71
C TYR A 190 -22.06 -16.53 11.65
N SER A 191 -23.12 -15.86 12.09
CA SER A 191 -23.88 -14.96 11.22
C SER A 191 -23.21 -13.59 11.12
N PHE A 192 -23.37 -12.95 9.96
CA PHE A 192 -22.90 -11.58 9.76
C PHE A 192 -23.59 -10.60 10.71
N SER A 193 -22.82 -9.73 11.35
CA SER A 193 -23.31 -8.59 12.13
C SER A 193 -23.11 -7.29 11.36
N GLU A 194 -21.85 -6.92 11.15
CA GLU A 194 -21.44 -5.74 10.42
C GLU A 194 -20.02 -5.89 9.85
N TYR A 195 -19.70 -5.08 8.87
CA TYR A 195 -18.35 -4.90 8.37
C TYR A 195 -17.85 -3.50 8.69
N ASN A 196 -17.02 -3.38 9.72
CA ASN A 196 -16.46 -2.10 10.17
C ASN A 196 -14.99 -1.99 9.77
N ALA A 197 -14.73 -1.51 8.54
CA ALA A 197 -13.37 -1.26 8.09
C ALA A 197 -12.81 -0.01 8.78
N GLN A 198 -11.74 -0.19 9.53
CA GLN A 198 -11.02 0.89 10.21
C GLN A 198 -9.51 0.66 10.07
N PHE A 199 -8.76 1.74 10.04
CA PHE A 199 -7.33 1.69 10.21
C PHE A 199 -6.86 2.89 11.03
N TYR A 200 -5.74 2.66 11.71
CA TYR A 200 -5.04 3.64 12.50
C TYR A 200 -3.57 3.61 12.10
N SER A 201 -3.05 4.76 11.69
CA SER A 201 -1.63 4.95 11.45
C SER A 201 -1.06 5.88 12.51
N HIS A 202 0.12 5.56 13.01
CA HIS A 202 0.91 6.41 13.90
C HIS A 202 2.32 6.48 13.32
N VAL A 203 2.75 7.67 12.97
CA VAL A 203 4.02 7.93 12.29
C VAL A 203 4.83 8.90 13.12
N LEU A 204 6.08 8.53 13.39
CA LEU A 204 7.10 9.41 13.92
C LEU A 204 7.99 9.85 12.75
N LEU A 205 7.98 11.14 12.46
CA LEU A 205 8.91 11.81 11.56
C LEU A 205 10.01 12.41 12.41
N ASN A 206 11.24 11.94 12.23
CA ASN A 206 12.42 12.53 12.86
C ASN A 206 13.04 13.49 11.86
N GLU A 207 13.23 14.75 12.25
CA GLU A 207 13.90 15.76 11.43
C GLU A 207 15.42 15.79 11.67
N GLY A 208 15.91 15.06 12.68
CA GLY A 208 17.33 14.83 12.89
C GLY A 208 17.86 13.64 12.09
N GLU A 209 18.94 13.85 11.33
CA GLU A 209 19.78 12.75 10.84
C GLU A 209 20.40 12.01 12.04
N ASN A 210 20.22 10.68 12.09
CA ASN A 210 21.11 9.80 12.84
C ASN A 210 22.13 9.20 11.87
#